data_AF-A0A7J4FCT1-F1
#
_entry.id   AF-A0A7J4FCT1-F1
#
_cell.length_a   1.000
_cell.length_b   1.000
_cell.length_c   1.000
_cell.angle_alpha   90.00
_cell.angle_beta   90.00
_cell.angle_gamma   90.00
#
_symmetry.space_group_name_H-M   'P 1'
#
loop_
_entity.id
_entity.type
_entity.pdbx_description
1 polymer ?
#
loop_
_entity_poly.entity_id
_entity_poly.type
_entity_poly.pdbx_seq_one_letter_code
_entity_poly.pdbx_strand_id
1 'polypeptide(L)'
;MIPRTLRGIRVVSFDIDGTLVDPSFVDSFWFDRIPRLLARRTGLSLDRAKARVLEEYDDVGDGDLRWYLPDYWLARLKLNVTARELLRGIRVRVYPEVREVLQD
;
A
#
# COMPACT_ATOMS: atom_id res chain seq x y z
N MET A 1 1.50 -10.34 29.79
CA MET A 1 1.78 -11.75 30.15
C MET A 1 1.91 -12.51 28.85
N ILE A 2 3.14 -12.81 28.40
CA ILE A 2 3.36 -13.53 27.13
C ILE A 2 2.75 -14.93 27.25
N PRO A 3 1.86 -15.36 26.34
CA PRO A 3 1.28 -16.70 26.37
C PRO A 3 2.38 -17.77 26.42
N ARG A 4 2.15 -18.85 27.18
CA ARG A 4 3.09 -19.97 27.37
C ARG A 4 3.60 -20.63 26.06
N THR A 5 3.04 -20.29 24.92
CA THR A 5 3.22 -20.87 23.58
C THR A 5 4.42 -20.36 22.78
N LEU A 6 5.15 -19.33 23.21
CA LEU A 6 6.31 -18.79 22.45
C LEU A 6 7.69 -19.29 22.94
N ARG A 7 7.76 -20.26 23.87
CA ARG A 7 9.04 -20.77 24.36
C ARG A 7 9.87 -21.37 23.22
N GLY A 8 11.08 -20.83 23.01
CA GLY A 8 12.03 -21.30 21.99
C GLY A 8 11.95 -20.58 20.64
N ILE A 9 11.00 -19.66 20.46
CA ILE A 9 10.92 -18.82 19.26
C ILE A 9 11.97 -17.72 19.35
N ARG A 10 12.78 -17.57 18.29
CA ARG A 10 13.83 -16.54 18.21
C ARG A 10 13.50 -15.39 17.27
N VAL A 11 12.55 -15.60 16.36
CA VAL A 11 12.19 -14.62 15.34
C VAL A 11 10.68 -14.60 15.21
N VAL A 12 10.13 -13.39 15.25
CA VAL A 12 8.74 -13.09 14.86
C VAL A 12 8.83 -12.10 13.71
N SER A 13 8.16 -12.40 12.60
CA SER A 13 8.06 -11.51 11.45
C SER A 13 6.63 -10.98 11.37
N PHE A 14 6.50 -9.68 11.16
CA PHE A 14 5.20 -9.02 11.01
C PHE A 14 5.04 -8.52 9.58
N ASP A 15 3.84 -8.70 9.04
CA ASP A 15 3.38 -7.87 7.94
C ASP A 15 3.13 -6.43 8.43
N ILE A 16 3.01 -5.47 7.53
CA ILE A 16 2.83 -4.05 7.85
C ILE A 16 1.35 -3.67 7.73
N ASP A 17 0.81 -3.72 6.51
CA ASP A 17 -0.53 -3.22 6.21
C ASP A 17 -1.60 -4.14 6.78
N GLY A 18 -2.59 -3.58 7.47
CA GLY A 18 -3.61 -4.37 8.18
C GLY A 18 -3.08 -5.18 9.37
N THR A 19 -1.79 -5.05 9.70
CA THR A 19 -1.14 -5.77 10.81
C THR A 19 -0.54 -4.81 11.84
N LEU A 20 0.44 -3.98 11.45
CA LEU A 20 1.05 -2.96 12.32
C LEU A 20 0.39 -1.59 12.14
N VAL A 21 -0.19 -1.35 10.98
CA VAL A 21 -0.82 -0.09 10.64
C VAL A 21 -2.17 -0.35 9.99
N ASP A 22 -3.11 0.58 10.17
CA ASP A 22 -4.39 0.47 9.49
C ASP A 22 -4.24 0.67 7.96
N PRO A 23 -5.17 0.14 7.14
CA PRO A 23 -5.01 0.11 5.68
C PRO A 23 -5.16 1.49 5.01
N SER A 24 -5.49 2.54 5.76
CA SER A 24 -5.87 3.83 5.16
C SER A 24 -4.76 4.48 4.33
N PHE A 25 -3.50 4.22 4.68
CA PHE A 25 -2.36 4.77 3.93
C PHE A 25 -2.14 4.02 2.60
N VAL A 26 -2.33 2.69 2.59
CA VAL A 26 -2.27 1.84 1.40
C VAL A 26 -3.44 2.15 0.48
N ASP A 27 -4.65 2.27 1.03
CA ASP A 27 -5.84 2.67 0.26
C ASP A 27 -5.66 4.04 -0.39
N SER A 28 -5.11 5.01 0.36
CA SER A 28 -4.81 6.33 -0.18
C SER A 28 -3.80 6.28 -1.32
N PHE A 29 -2.77 5.43 -1.21
CA PHE A 29 -1.76 5.30 -2.25
C PHE A 29 -2.34 4.67 -3.53
N TRP A 30 -2.95 3.48 -3.41
CA TRP A 30 -3.37 2.66 -4.56
C TRP A 30 -4.68 3.12 -5.20
N PHE A 31 -5.66 3.56 -4.41
CA PHE A 31 -7.03 3.82 -4.90
C PHE A 31 -7.39 5.31 -4.97
N ASP A 32 -6.53 6.20 -4.47
CA ASP A 32 -6.73 7.65 -4.56
C ASP A 32 -5.58 8.37 -5.28
N ARG A 33 -4.35 8.29 -4.78
CA ARG A 33 -3.24 9.09 -5.31
C ARG A 33 -2.80 8.67 -6.71
N ILE A 34 -2.66 7.37 -6.97
CA ILE A 34 -2.35 6.86 -8.31
C ILE A 34 -3.46 7.27 -9.31
N PRO A 35 -4.75 6.98 -9.06
CA PRO A 35 -5.84 7.43 -9.95
C PRO A 35 -5.90 8.95 -10.15
N ARG A 36 -5.74 9.76 -9.10
CA ARG A 36 -5.72 11.23 -9.23
C ARG A 36 -4.57 11.71 -10.10
N LEU A 37 -3.40 11.09 -9.98
CA LEU A 37 -2.25 11.45 -10.81
C LEU A 37 -2.49 11.06 -12.27
N LEU A 38 -3.05 9.87 -12.51
CA LEU A 38 -3.44 9.44 -13.85
C LEU A 38 -4.48 10.39 -14.47
N ALA A 39 -5.52 10.76 -13.72
CA ALA A 39 -6.55 11.70 -14.16
C ALA A 39 -5.94 13.03 -14.61
N ARG A 40 -5.06 13.63 -13.79
CA ARG A 40 -4.35 14.87 -14.13
C ARG A 40 -3.48 14.73 -15.37
N ARG A 41 -2.80 13.60 -15.53
CA ARG A 41 -1.85 13.38 -16.64
C ARG A 41 -2.55 13.16 -17.99
N THR A 42 -3.74 12.58 -17.96
CA THR A 42 -4.48 12.15 -19.15
C THR A 42 -5.67 13.06 -19.49
N GLY A 43 -6.07 13.96 -18.58
CA GLY A 43 -7.28 14.77 -18.72
C GLY A 43 -8.58 14.00 -18.47
N LEU A 44 -8.51 12.78 -17.94
CA LEU A 44 -9.68 11.99 -17.57
C LEU A 44 -10.37 12.55 -16.32
N SER A 45 -11.67 12.28 -16.19
CA SER A 45 -12.34 12.42 -14.90
C SER A 45 -11.75 11.45 -13.88
N LEU A 46 -11.85 11.78 -12.59
CA LEU A 46 -11.33 10.93 -11.52
C LEU A 46 -11.95 9.53 -11.56
N ASP A 47 -13.26 9.42 -11.83
CA ASP A 47 -13.94 8.13 -11.88
C ASP A 47 -13.45 7.27 -13.05
N ARG A 48 -13.19 7.87 -14.21
CA ARG A 48 -12.63 7.16 -15.37
C ARG A 48 -11.19 6.74 -15.11
N ALA A 49 -10.41 7.57 -14.43
CA ALA A 49 -9.05 7.20 -14.04
C ALA A 49 -9.04 6.07 -12.99
N LYS A 50 -9.96 6.09 -12.01
CA LYS A 50 -10.12 4.99 -11.05
C LYS A 50 -10.49 3.68 -11.73
N ALA A 51 -11.49 3.70 -12.61
CA ALA A 51 -11.88 2.52 -13.38
C ALA A 51 -10.68 1.98 -14.20
N ARG A 52 -9.94 2.86 -14.88
CA ARG A 52 -8.77 2.46 -15.66
C ARG A 52 -7.66 1.84 -14.80
N VAL A 53 -7.38 2.43 -13.64
CA VAL A 53 -6.36 1.90 -12.71
C VAL A 53 -6.78 0.53 -12.17
N LEU A 54 -8.05 0.35 -11.82
CA LEU A 54 -8.57 -0.95 -11.36
C LEU A 54 -8.51 -2.01 -12.45
N GLU A 55 -8.87 -1.68 -13.69
CA GLU A 55 -8.69 -2.60 -14.84
C GLU A 55 -7.22 -3.01 -15.02
N GLU A 56 -6.29 -2.08 -14.87
CA GLU A 56 -4.86 -2.35 -15.00
C GLU A 56 -4.35 -3.21 -13.85
N TYR A 57 -4.86 -2.98 -12.63
CA TYR A 57 -4.64 -3.86 -11.49
C TYR A 57 -5.12 -5.25 -11.89
N ASP A 58 -6.42 -5.47 -12.08
CA ASP A 58 -7.03 -6.77 -12.38
C ASP A 58 -6.33 -7.56 -13.51
N ASP A 59 -5.85 -6.89 -14.58
CA ASP A 59 -5.09 -7.50 -15.67
C ASP A 59 -3.78 -8.18 -15.20
N VAL A 60 -3.08 -7.59 -14.23
CA VAL A 60 -1.83 -8.15 -13.69
C VAL A 60 -2.11 -9.25 -12.66
N GLY A 61 -3.16 -9.09 -11.86
CA GLY A 61 -3.56 -10.04 -10.82
C GLY A 61 -2.66 -10.04 -9.58
N ASP A 62 -3.25 -10.26 -8.40
CA ASP A 62 -2.54 -10.33 -7.11
C ASP A 62 -1.63 -11.57 -6.99
N GLY A 63 -1.80 -12.56 -7.86
CA GLY A 63 -0.88 -13.69 -8.01
C GLY A 63 0.48 -13.34 -8.63
N ASP A 64 0.65 -12.14 -9.21
CA ASP A 64 1.91 -11.70 -9.81
C ASP A 64 2.69 -10.78 -8.85
N LEU A 65 3.98 -11.06 -8.65
CA LEU A 65 4.85 -10.25 -7.78
C LEU A 65 4.87 -8.76 -8.15
N ARG A 66 4.68 -8.44 -9.44
CA ARG A 66 4.64 -7.05 -9.93
C ARG A 66 3.47 -6.27 -9.36
N TRP A 67 2.39 -6.94 -8.97
CA TRP A 67 1.24 -6.32 -8.31
C TRP A 67 1.63 -5.54 -7.05
N TYR A 68 2.59 -6.07 -6.30
CA TYR A 68 3.05 -5.50 -5.04
C TYR A 68 4.16 -4.46 -5.21
N LEU A 69 4.55 -4.10 -6.44
CA LEU A 69 5.65 -3.18 -6.72
C LEU A 69 5.11 -1.79 -7.13
N PRO A 70 5.16 -0.78 -6.25
CA PRO A 70 4.78 0.59 -6.60
C PRO A 70 5.43 1.11 -7.87
N ASP A 71 6.74 0.89 -8.04
CA ASP A 71 7.48 1.40 -9.20
C ASP A 71 7.05 0.75 -10.52
N TYR A 72 6.57 -0.50 -10.49
CA TYR A 72 5.99 -1.16 -11.67
C TYR A 72 4.75 -0.41 -12.14
N TRP A 73 3.84 -0.05 -11.23
CA TRP A 73 2.61 0.67 -11.56
C TRP A 73 2.88 2.08 -12.04
N LEU A 74 3.81 2.80 -11.41
CA LEU A 74 4.19 4.16 -11.83
C LEU A 74 4.79 4.16 -13.24
N ALA A 75 5.57 3.14 -13.59
CA ALA A 75 6.09 2.96 -14.95
C ALA A 75 5.00 2.56 -15.94
N ARG A 76 4.19 1.54 -15.60
CA ARG A 76 3.11 1.02 -16.46
C ARG A 76 2.08 2.09 -16.80
N LEU A 77 1.70 2.92 -15.82
CA LEU A 77 0.76 4.02 -15.97
C LEU A 77 1.40 5.33 -16.45
N LYS A 78 2.72 5.34 -16.73
CA LYS A 78 3.49 6.49 -17.24
C LYS A 78 3.35 7.76 -16.38
N LEU A 79 3.40 7.59 -15.05
CA LEU A 79 3.12 8.66 -14.09
C LEU A 79 4.33 9.53 -13.75
N ASN A 80 5.54 9.18 -14.22
CA ASN A 80 6.78 9.98 -14.14
C ASN A 80 7.05 10.58 -12.74
N VAL A 81 6.79 9.82 -11.69
CA VAL A 81 7.10 10.14 -10.28
C VAL A 81 7.63 8.90 -9.59
N THR A 82 8.28 9.08 -8.44
CA THR A 82 8.69 7.98 -7.56
C THR A 82 7.61 7.63 -6.54
N ALA A 83 7.60 6.40 -6.05
CA ALA A 83 6.69 6.00 -4.97
C ALA A 83 6.86 6.88 -3.72
N ARG A 84 8.10 7.26 -3.38
CA ARG A 84 8.41 8.15 -2.26
C ARG A 84 7.74 9.52 -2.39
N GLU A 85 7.74 10.11 -3.58
CA GLU A 85 7.08 11.40 -3.82
C GLU A 85 5.57 11.27 -3.65
N LEU A 86 4.98 10.19 -4.15
CA LEU A 86 3.55 9.97 -4.07
C LEU A 86 3.09 9.64 -2.64
N LEU A 87 3.92 8.95 -1.85
CA LEU A 87 3.69 8.67 -0.43
C LEU A 87 3.82 9.93 0.47
N ARG A 88 4.50 10.98 0.00
CA ARG A 88 4.76 12.17 0.81
C ARG A 88 3.45 12.81 1.31
N GLY A 89 3.36 12.97 2.63
CA GLY A 89 2.21 13.60 3.29
C GLY A 89 1.00 12.67 3.46
N ILE A 90 1.09 11.39 3.12
CA ILE A 90 0.09 10.41 3.60
C ILE A 90 0.34 10.16 5.08
N ARG A 91 -0.72 10.21 5.89
CA ARG A 91 -0.65 9.91 7.32
C ARG A 91 -0.72 8.40 7.51
N VAL A 92 0.26 7.85 8.23
CA VAL A 92 0.25 6.46 8.68
C VAL A 92 -0.33 6.41 10.10
N ARG A 93 -1.18 5.42 10.36
CA ARG A 93 -1.82 5.20 11.65
C ARG A 93 -1.43 3.82 12.17
N VAL A 94 -0.63 3.81 13.23
CA VAL A 94 -0.19 2.60 13.91
C VAL A 94 -1.31 2.13 14.85
N TYR A 95 -1.60 0.83 14.87
CA TYR A 95 -2.57 0.29 15.82
C TYR A 95 -2.10 0.52 17.28
N PRO A 96 -3.02 0.82 18.23
CA PRO A 96 -2.64 1.14 19.62
C PRO A 96 -1.75 0.09 20.29
N GLU A 97 -1.97 -1.19 19.99
CA GLU A 97 -1.34 -2.35 20.61
C GLU A 97 0.09 -2.59 20.10
N VAL A 98 0.44 -2.06 18.94
CA VAL A 98 1.73 -2.34 18.27
C VAL A 98 2.92 -1.90 19.12
N ARG A 99 2.75 -0.82 19.89
CA ARG A 99 3.82 -0.35 20.78
C ARG A 99 4.11 -1.34 21.90
N GLU A 100 3.07 -1.95 22.48
CA GLU A 100 3.24 -2.98 23.51
C GLU A 100 3.87 -4.23 22.91
N VAL A 101 3.38 -4.68 21.76
CA VAL A 101 3.85 -5.90 21.09
C VAL A 101 5.32 -5.83 20.64
N LEU A 102 5.81 -4.66 20.22
CA LEU A 102 7.19 -4.50 19.71
C LEU A 102 8.22 -4.09 20.76
N GLN A 103 7.81 -3.78 21.99
CA GLN A 103 8.71 -3.33 23.07
C GLN A 103 9.05 -4.41 24.10
N ASP A 104 8.44 -5.60 23.97
CA ASP A 104 8.79 -6.82 24.71
C ASP A 104 9.98 -7.56 24.08
#